data_AF-A0A9V1F0K7-F1
#
_entry.id   AF-A0A9V1F0K7-F1
#
_cell.length_a   1.000
_cell.length_b   1.000
_cell.length_c   1.000
_cell.angle_alpha   90.00
_cell.angle_beta   90.00
_cell.angle_gamma   90.00
#
_symmetry.space_group_name_H-M   'P 1'
#
loop_
_entity.id
_entity.type
_entity.pdbx_description
1 polymer ?
#
loop_
_entity_poly.entity_id
_entity_poly.type
_entity_poly.pdbx_seq_one_letter_code
_entity_poly.pdbx_strand_id
1 'polypeptide(L)'
;MGGCFSKPKPVELKIEVVLPEKERGKEELSASGKGSPRAYQGNGTARHFHTEERLPAPHPYPGAQDCVEAAICHVKDLENGQMREVELGWGKVLLVKDNGEFHALGHKCPHYGAPLVKGVLSRGRVRCPWHGACFNIGTGDLEDFPGLDSLHKFQVKIEKEKVYVRASKQALQLQRRTKVMAKCISPSAGHSSSTNVLIVGAGAAGLVCAETLRQEGFSDRIVLCTLDRHLPYDRPKLSKSLDAQPEQLALRPKEFFRAYGIEVLTEAQVVTVDVRNKKVVFKDGFKLEYSKLLLAPGSSPKMLSCKGKEVENVFTIRTPEDANRVMFENNRVKFYMQTEVSELRAQEGKLKEVVLKSSKVVRADVCVVGIGAVPATGFLRQSSINLDSRGFIPVNKMMQTNVPGVFAAGDAVTFPLAWRNNRKVNIPHWQMAHAQGRVAAQNMLAQEAEISTVPYLWTAMFGRSLRYAGYGEGFDDVIIQGDLEELKFVAFYTKGDEVIAVASMNYDPIVSKVAEVLASGRAIRKREVELFVLHSKTGDMSWLTGKGS
;
A
#
# COMPACT_ATOMS: atom_id res chain seq x y z
N MET A 1 -23.60 24.77 58.43
CA MET A 1 -23.12 25.64 57.33
C MET A 1 -22.46 24.73 56.32
N GLY A 2 -23.01 24.38 55.15
CA GLY A 2 -23.73 25.19 54.17
C GLY A 2 -22.81 25.34 52.95
N GLY A 3 -23.01 24.51 51.90
CA GLY A 3 -22.17 24.51 50.71
C GLY A 3 -22.77 23.69 49.56
N CYS A 4 -23.82 24.24 48.94
CA CYS A 4 -24.39 23.76 47.68
C CYS A 4 -23.38 23.90 46.54
N PHE A 5 -23.03 22.80 45.87
CA PHE A 5 -22.51 22.84 44.50
C PHE A 5 -23.66 22.55 43.53
N SER A 6 -24.13 23.60 42.87
CA SER A 6 -25.09 23.53 41.78
C SER A 6 -24.50 22.75 40.60
N LYS A 7 -25.31 21.89 39.96
CA LYS A 7 -24.97 21.29 38.67
C LYS A 7 -24.80 22.41 37.63
N PRO A 8 -23.75 22.41 36.80
CA PRO A 8 -23.67 23.36 35.69
C PRO A 8 -24.82 23.12 34.72
N LYS A 9 -25.53 24.20 34.33
CA LYS A 9 -26.57 24.17 33.30
C LYS A 9 -25.93 23.84 31.94
N PRO A 10 -26.61 23.08 31.07
CA PRO A 10 -26.19 22.94 29.68
C PRO A 10 -26.15 24.31 29.01
N VAL A 11 -25.03 24.65 28.37
CA VAL A 11 -24.94 25.80 27.47
C VAL A 11 -25.30 25.31 26.07
N GLU A 12 -26.45 25.73 25.55
CA GLU A 12 -26.77 25.58 24.13
C GLU A 12 -25.93 26.56 23.32
N LEU A 13 -24.99 26.03 22.53
CA LEU A 13 -24.30 26.78 21.48
C LEU A 13 -25.11 26.68 20.19
N LYS A 14 -25.81 27.75 19.81
CA LYS A 14 -26.32 27.95 18.45
C LYS A 14 -25.17 28.49 17.59
N ILE A 15 -24.77 27.72 16.58
CA ILE A 15 -23.84 28.17 15.55
C ILE A 15 -24.62 28.27 14.24
N GLU A 16 -24.84 29.50 13.77
CA GLU A 16 -25.33 29.76 12.42
C GLU A 16 -24.16 29.68 11.43
N VAL A 17 -24.30 28.83 10.41
CA VAL A 17 -23.33 28.72 9.31
C VAL A 17 -23.87 29.53 8.13
N VAL A 18 -23.20 30.64 7.81
CA VAL A 18 -23.45 31.44 6.60
C VAL A 18 -22.55 30.93 5.48
N LEU A 19 -23.14 30.47 4.38
CA LEU A 19 -22.43 30.02 3.17
C LEU A 19 -22.16 31.23 2.24
N PRO A 20 -20.94 31.42 1.71
CA PRO A 20 -20.68 32.46 0.70
C PRO A 20 -21.22 32.04 -0.68
N GLU A 21 -21.81 33.00 -1.40
CA GLU A 21 -22.37 32.83 -2.73
C GLU A 21 -21.32 32.57 -3.82
N LYS A 22 -21.70 31.77 -4.83
CA LYS A 22 -20.91 31.43 -6.03
C LYS A 22 -20.88 32.58 -7.04
N GLU A 23 -19.69 33.00 -7.46
CA GLU A 23 -19.53 33.70 -8.74
C GLU A 23 -19.32 32.71 -9.90
N ARG A 24 -20.07 32.93 -10.98
CA ARG A 24 -20.04 32.16 -12.24
C ARG A 24 -19.10 32.85 -13.23
N GLY A 25 -18.03 32.17 -13.65
CA GLY A 25 -17.26 32.53 -14.85
C GLY A 25 -17.57 31.59 -16.02
N LYS A 26 -17.99 32.17 -17.15
CA LYS A 26 -18.17 31.50 -18.46
C LYS A 26 -16.83 31.52 -19.20
N GLU A 27 -16.44 30.42 -19.85
CA GLU A 27 -15.49 30.44 -20.97
C GLU A 27 -16.03 29.62 -22.14
N GLU A 28 -15.98 30.24 -23.31
CA GLU A 28 -16.52 29.77 -24.59
C GLU A 28 -15.54 28.85 -25.32
N LEU A 29 -16.11 27.86 -26.02
CA LEU A 29 -15.43 26.94 -26.92
C LEU A 29 -15.22 27.58 -28.30
N SER A 30 -14.07 27.34 -28.92
CA SER A 30 -13.92 27.43 -30.38
C SER A 30 -13.40 26.11 -30.95
N ALA A 31 -13.98 25.73 -32.09
CA ALA A 31 -13.77 24.48 -32.78
C ALA A 31 -12.95 24.69 -34.07
N SER A 32 -12.13 23.71 -34.45
CA SER A 32 -12.14 23.09 -35.80
C SER A 32 -10.83 22.35 -36.09
N GLY A 33 -10.95 21.23 -36.82
CA GLY A 33 -9.80 20.50 -37.36
C GLY A 33 -10.16 19.06 -37.75
N LYS A 34 -10.80 18.89 -38.91
CA LYS A 34 -11.11 17.59 -39.52
C LYS A 34 -9.86 16.97 -40.17
N GLY A 35 -9.70 15.65 -40.06
CA GLY A 35 -8.78 14.86 -40.88
C GLY A 35 -9.07 13.37 -40.77
N SER A 36 -9.51 12.75 -41.87
CA SER A 36 -9.94 11.34 -41.97
C SER A 36 -8.76 10.35 -42.07
N PRO A 37 -8.96 9.05 -41.75
CA PRO A 37 -7.87 8.12 -41.44
C PRO A 37 -7.41 7.28 -42.65
N ARG A 38 -6.13 6.91 -42.66
CA ARG A 38 -5.61 5.79 -43.46
C ARG A 38 -5.23 4.63 -42.53
N ALA A 39 -5.78 3.46 -42.81
CA ALA A 39 -5.58 2.22 -42.08
C ALA A 39 -4.15 1.68 -42.24
N TYR A 40 -3.59 1.11 -41.17
CA TYR A 40 -2.41 0.24 -41.26
C TYR A 40 -2.54 -0.91 -40.25
N GLN A 41 -2.40 -2.13 -40.76
CA GLN A 41 -2.37 -3.38 -39.99
C GLN A 41 -0.96 -3.59 -39.42
N GLY A 42 -0.84 -3.98 -38.14
CA GLY A 42 0.44 -4.24 -37.49
C GLY A 42 0.47 -5.63 -36.83
N ASN A 43 1.35 -6.50 -37.33
CA ASN A 43 1.84 -7.68 -36.62
C ASN A 43 3.09 -7.27 -35.83
N GLY A 44 3.02 -7.26 -34.50
CA GLY A 44 4.14 -6.94 -33.61
C GLY A 44 4.81 -8.19 -33.05
N THR A 45 5.95 -8.59 -33.61
CA THR A 45 6.96 -9.41 -32.94
C THR A 45 8.01 -8.50 -32.31
N ALA A 46 8.37 -8.77 -31.06
CA ALA A 46 9.40 -8.05 -30.31
C ALA A 46 10.72 -7.98 -31.11
N ARG A 47 11.23 -6.78 -31.35
CA ARG A 47 12.59 -6.58 -31.86
C ARG A 47 13.54 -6.39 -30.68
N HIS A 48 14.60 -7.18 -30.66
CA HIS A 48 15.75 -7.00 -29.78
C HIS A 48 16.39 -5.63 -30.05
N PHE A 49 16.56 -4.83 -29.00
CA PHE A 49 17.28 -3.57 -29.07
C PHE A 49 18.79 -3.85 -29.16
N HIS A 50 19.42 -3.38 -30.24
CA HIS A 50 20.86 -3.20 -30.29
C HIS A 50 21.26 -2.04 -29.37
N THR A 51 22.26 -2.29 -28.54
CA THR A 51 22.95 -1.34 -27.68
C THR A 51 23.77 -0.38 -28.54
N GLU A 52 23.18 0.70 -29.07
CA GLU A 52 23.89 1.91 -29.52
C GLU A 52 22.89 2.95 -30.07
N GLU A 53 22.23 3.67 -29.16
CA GLU A 53 21.75 5.05 -29.35
C GLU A 53 21.16 5.55 -28.02
N ARG A 54 22.05 5.83 -27.05
CA ARG A 54 21.69 6.61 -25.87
C ARG A 54 21.59 8.07 -26.29
N LEU A 55 20.36 8.60 -26.37
CA LEU A 55 20.16 10.03 -26.19
C LEU A 55 20.80 10.43 -24.84
N PRO A 56 21.54 11.55 -24.76
CA PRO A 56 22.20 11.93 -23.52
C PRO A 56 21.15 12.13 -22.44
N ALA A 57 21.25 11.34 -21.37
CA ALA A 57 20.48 11.57 -20.16
C ALA A 57 20.81 12.99 -19.66
N PRO A 58 19.82 13.75 -19.14
CA PRO A 58 20.14 14.99 -18.42
C PRO A 58 21.19 14.67 -17.36
N HIS A 59 22.26 15.46 -17.31
CA HIS A 59 23.39 15.22 -16.39
C HIS A 59 22.85 14.92 -14.99
N PRO A 60 23.18 13.75 -14.38
CA PRO A 60 22.59 13.34 -13.10
C PRO A 60 23.09 14.18 -11.92
N TYR A 61 24.04 15.08 -12.16
CA TYR A 61 24.57 16.00 -11.16
C TYR A 61 24.27 17.43 -11.60
N PRO A 62 23.51 18.19 -10.78
CA PRO A 62 23.38 19.62 -11.02
C PRO A 62 24.76 20.29 -10.84
N GLY A 63 24.90 21.52 -11.35
CA GLY A 63 26.18 22.24 -11.32
C GLY A 63 26.81 22.28 -9.92
N ALA A 64 28.13 22.52 -9.82
CA ALA A 64 28.84 22.47 -8.54
C ALA A 64 28.20 23.32 -7.41
N GLN A 65 27.44 24.37 -7.77
CA GLN A 65 26.72 25.24 -6.85
C GLN A 65 25.48 24.59 -6.17
N ASP A 66 24.93 23.52 -6.74
CA ASP A 66 23.72 22.82 -6.26
C ASP A 66 24.01 21.56 -5.45
N CYS A 67 25.29 21.23 -5.31
CA CYS A 67 25.76 20.12 -4.49
C CYS A 67 26.34 20.63 -3.17
N VAL A 68 26.25 19.80 -2.13
CA VAL A 68 27.01 19.93 -0.90
C VAL A 68 27.89 18.70 -0.76
N GLU A 69 29.12 18.90 -0.32
CA GLU A 69 30.06 17.83 0.04
C GLU A 69 30.63 18.12 1.42
N ALA A 70 30.61 17.14 2.31
CA ALA A 70 31.12 17.27 3.67
C ALA A 70 31.77 15.98 4.14
N ALA A 71 32.84 16.12 4.94
CA ALA A 71 33.36 15.02 5.75
C ALA A 71 32.39 14.78 6.91
N ILE A 72 31.85 13.56 7.01
CA ILE A 72 30.77 13.25 7.96
C ILE A 72 31.22 12.41 9.16
N CYS A 73 32.26 11.59 9.02
CA CYS A 73 32.87 10.82 10.11
C CYS A 73 34.22 10.22 9.70
N HIS A 74 34.96 9.68 10.67
CA HIS A 74 36.08 8.78 10.42
C HIS A 74 35.58 7.37 10.06
N VAL A 75 36.35 6.60 9.28
CA VAL A 75 35.96 5.23 8.86
C VAL A 75 35.78 4.25 10.02
N LYS A 76 36.40 4.55 11.17
CA LYS A 76 36.31 3.77 12.43
C LYS A 76 35.08 4.15 13.27
N ASP A 77 34.43 5.26 12.98
CA ASP A 77 33.30 5.74 13.79
C ASP A 77 32.01 4.95 13.54
N LEU A 78 31.94 4.18 12.45
CA LEU A 78 30.81 3.32 12.11
C LEU A 78 31.31 1.89 11.90
N GLU A 79 30.75 0.94 12.64
CA GLU A 79 31.08 -0.48 12.50
C GLU A 79 30.27 -1.13 11.38
N ASN A 80 30.73 -2.30 10.92
CA ASN A 80 30.02 -3.05 9.89
C ASN A 80 28.64 -3.51 10.40
N GLY A 81 27.60 -3.27 9.62
CA GLY A 81 26.20 -3.54 9.98
C GLY A 81 25.53 -2.41 10.77
N GLN A 82 26.18 -1.25 10.93
CA GLN A 82 25.59 -0.09 11.60
C GLN A 82 25.03 0.94 10.61
N MET A 83 24.08 1.72 11.12
CA MET A 83 23.47 2.86 10.44
C MET A 83 23.55 4.09 11.34
N ARG A 84 23.70 5.27 10.73
CA ARG A 84 23.73 6.56 11.43
C ARG A 84 23.05 7.64 10.59
N GLU A 85 22.24 8.50 11.21
CA GLU A 85 21.83 9.74 10.55
C GLU A 85 22.93 10.80 10.71
N VAL A 86 23.29 11.45 9.60
CA VAL A 86 24.29 12.54 9.59
C VAL A 86 23.71 13.76 8.90
N GLU A 87 24.09 14.94 9.38
CA GLU A 87 23.66 16.24 8.86
C GLU A 87 24.66 16.76 7.83
N LEU A 88 24.16 17.25 6.68
CA LEU A 88 24.97 17.91 5.64
C LEU A 88 24.66 19.42 5.53
N GLY A 89 24.05 20.00 6.57
CA GLY A 89 23.65 21.41 6.65
C GLY A 89 22.39 21.76 5.85
N TRP A 90 22.15 21.06 4.74
CA TRP A 90 20.95 21.20 3.89
C TRP A 90 19.94 20.08 4.10
N GLY A 91 20.14 19.22 5.10
CA GLY A 91 19.33 18.05 5.35
C GLY A 91 20.16 16.87 5.80
N LYS A 92 19.45 15.80 6.18
CA LYS A 92 20.04 14.59 6.74
C LYS A 92 20.15 13.49 5.70
N VAL A 93 21.12 12.61 5.91
CA VAL A 93 21.26 11.35 5.17
C VAL A 93 21.41 10.19 6.14
N LEU A 94 20.99 9.01 5.71
CA LEU A 94 21.31 7.76 6.36
C LEU A 94 22.64 7.25 5.83
N LEU A 95 23.67 7.30 6.67
CA LEU A 95 24.93 6.60 6.42
C LEU A 95 24.80 5.16 6.90
N VAL A 96 25.19 4.21 6.05
CA VAL A 96 25.19 2.78 6.32
C VAL A 96 26.58 2.26 6.04
N LYS A 97 27.12 1.38 6.91
CA LYS A 97 28.30 0.60 6.59
C LYS A 97 27.91 -0.87 6.54
N ASP A 98 28.07 -1.50 5.38
CA ASP A 98 27.73 -2.90 5.17
C ASP A 98 28.80 -3.58 4.32
N ASN A 99 29.18 -4.80 4.70
CA ASN A 99 30.33 -5.55 4.17
C ASN A 99 31.60 -4.71 3.92
N GLY A 100 31.91 -3.78 4.82
CA GLY A 100 33.07 -2.88 4.73
C GLY A 100 32.90 -1.66 3.81
N GLU A 101 31.81 -1.58 3.06
CA GLU A 101 31.49 -0.46 2.17
C GLU A 101 30.58 0.57 2.86
N PHE A 102 30.71 1.84 2.47
CA PHE A 102 29.84 2.91 2.95
C PHE A 102 28.81 3.31 1.91
N HIS A 103 27.58 3.50 2.37
CA HIS A 103 26.43 3.87 1.58
C HIS A 103 25.72 5.06 2.21
N ALA A 104 25.39 6.09 1.43
CA ALA A 104 24.57 7.22 1.89
C ALA A 104 23.23 7.27 1.14
N LEU A 105 22.12 7.40 1.86
CA LEU A 105 20.75 7.31 1.34
C LEU A 105 19.85 8.39 1.95
N GLY A 106 18.67 8.58 1.38
CA GLY A 106 17.59 9.29 2.06
C GLY A 106 17.29 8.69 3.44
N HIS A 107 17.08 9.53 4.44
CA HIS A 107 17.05 9.12 5.85
C HIS A 107 15.66 8.74 6.39
N LYS A 108 14.60 9.10 5.66
CA LYS A 108 13.21 8.78 6.00
C LYS A 108 12.58 7.85 4.97
N CYS A 109 11.75 6.93 5.46
CA CYS A 109 10.92 6.08 4.62
C CYS A 109 9.93 6.96 3.83
N PRO A 110 9.87 6.87 2.48
CA PRO A 110 9.00 7.71 1.66
C PRO A 110 7.51 7.44 1.83
N HIS A 111 7.13 6.34 2.50
CA HIS A 111 5.73 6.00 2.77
C HIS A 111 5.11 7.03 3.74
N TYR A 112 5.39 6.92 5.05
CA TYR A 112 4.88 7.85 6.08
C TYR A 112 6.01 8.45 6.95
N GLY A 113 7.22 8.58 6.40
CA GLY A 113 8.30 9.38 7.02
C GLY A 113 9.04 8.73 8.19
N ALA A 114 8.91 7.41 8.39
CA ALA A 114 9.60 6.68 9.45
C ALA A 114 11.13 6.89 9.37
N PRO A 115 11.82 7.19 10.49
CA PRO A 115 13.28 7.33 10.48
C PRO A 115 13.94 5.97 10.23
N LEU A 116 14.66 5.85 9.11
CA LEU A 116 15.22 4.56 8.67
C LEU A 116 16.39 4.10 9.52
N VAL A 117 17.06 5.00 10.24
CA VAL A 117 18.08 4.64 11.23
C VAL A 117 17.53 3.77 12.36
N LYS A 118 16.22 3.86 12.65
CA LYS A 118 15.54 2.99 13.62
C LYS A 118 15.06 1.67 12.99
N GLY A 119 15.29 1.48 11.69
CA GLY A 119 14.92 0.30 10.93
C GLY A 119 15.85 -0.88 11.15
N VAL A 120 15.79 -1.84 10.23
CA VAL A 120 16.59 -3.06 10.28
C VAL A 120 17.44 -3.14 9.01
N LEU A 121 18.76 -3.10 9.17
CA LEU A 121 19.69 -3.40 8.09
C LEU A 121 19.90 -4.91 8.01
N SER A 122 19.65 -5.49 6.85
CA SER A 122 19.85 -6.93 6.61
C SER A 122 19.98 -7.17 5.11
N ARG A 123 20.94 -8.00 4.68
CA ARG A 123 21.08 -8.47 3.29
C ARG A 123 21.10 -7.33 2.25
N GLY A 124 21.93 -6.31 2.46
CA GLY A 124 22.07 -5.20 1.51
C GLY A 124 20.84 -4.29 1.39
N ARG A 125 19.90 -4.34 2.34
CA ARG A 125 18.71 -3.48 2.36
C ARG A 125 18.34 -3.01 3.76
N VAL A 126 17.60 -1.91 3.83
CA VAL A 126 17.03 -1.38 5.08
C VAL A 126 15.52 -1.56 5.07
N ARG A 127 14.99 -2.29 6.08
CA ARG A 127 13.55 -2.41 6.34
C ARG A 127 13.08 -1.32 7.30
N CYS A 128 12.05 -0.60 6.89
CA CYS A 128 11.37 0.44 7.65
C CYS A 128 10.83 -0.11 8.99
N PRO A 129 11.00 0.61 10.11
CA PRO A 129 10.56 0.14 11.42
C PRO A 129 9.04 0.19 11.61
N TRP A 130 8.33 1.05 10.86
CA TRP A 130 6.90 1.25 11.07
C TRP A 130 6.03 0.34 10.21
N HIS A 131 6.33 0.27 8.92
CA HIS A 131 5.41 -0.31 7.93
C HIS A 131 6.02 -1.45 7.12
N GLY A 132 7.32 -1.75 7.31
CA GLY A 132 7.96 -2.90 6.66
C GLY A 132 8.49 -2.67 5.24
N ALA A 133 8.35 -1.47 4.65
CA ALA A 133 8.94 -1.14 3.35
C ALA A 133 10.46 -1.36 3.33
N CYS A 134 11.02 -1.89 2.26
CA CYS A 134 12.46 -2.18 2.15
C CYS A 134 13.12 -1.42 1.01
N PHE A 135 14.35 -0.98 1.24
CA PHE A 135 15.14 -0.21 0.27
C PHE A 135 16.53 -0.79 0.12
N ASN A 136 16.96 -1.01 -1.11
CA ASN A 136 18.32 -1.45 -1.43
C ASN A 136 19.35 -0.38 -1.00
N ILE A 137 20.43 -0.75 -0.30
CA ILE A 137 21.40 0.26 0.17
C ILE A 137 22.35 0.76 -0.92
N GLY A 138 22.56 -0.04 -1.95
CA GLY A 138 23.40 0.28 -3.10
C GLY A 138 22.72 1.28 -4.03
N THR A 139 21.45 1.04 -4.36
CA THR A 139 20.71 1.83 -5.35
C THR A 139 19.70 2.82 -4.75
N GLY A 140 19.23 2.56 -3.53
CA GLY A 140 18.09 3.26 -2.91
C GLY A 140 16.73 2.78 -3.41
N ASP A 141 16.66 1.81 -4.33
CA ASP A 141 15.39 1.36 -4.89
C ASP A 141 14.49 0.68 -3.85
N LEU A 142 13.18 0.93 -3.97
CA LEU A 142 12.14 0.22 -3.21
C LEU A 142 12.11 -1.26 -3.65
N GLU A 143 12.45 -2.16 -2.73
CA GLU A 143 12.46 -3.62 -2.96
C GLU A 143 11.23 -4.33 -2.38
N ASP A 144 10.66 -3.79 -1.30
CA ASP A 144 9.48 -4.35 -0.65
C ASP A 144 8.56 -3.23 -0.18
N PHE A 145 7.26 -3.50 -0.18
CA PHE A 145 6.19 -2.54 0.04
C PHE A 145 5.88 -2.39 1.53
N PRO A 146 5.11 -1.37 1.98
CA PRO A 146 4.32 -0.38 1.22
C PRO A 146 5.10 0.87 0.78
N GLY A 147 4.49 1.66 -0.10
CA GLY A 147 5.06 2.88 -0.69
C GLY A 147 5.23 2.74 -2.20
N LEU A 148 5.56 3.86 -2.86
CA LEU A 148 5.73 3.93 -4.32
C LEU A 148 7.08 4.52 -4.73
N ASP A 149 7.73 5.25 -3.82
CA ASP A 149 8.97 5.96 -4.09
C ASP A 149 10.17 5.23 -3.52
N SER A 150 11.29 5.35 -4.24
CA SER A 150 12.62 4.93 -3.82
C SER A 150 13.33 6.04 -3.05
N LEU A 151 14.43 5.72 -2.40
CA LEU A 151 15.30 6.69 -1.74
C LEU A 151 16.26 7.33 -2.74
N HIS A 152 16.61 8.58 -2.49
CA HIS A 152 17.80 9.14 -3.13
C HIS A 152 19.05 8.41 -2.64
N LYS A 153 19.96 8.13 -3.58
CA LYS A 153 21.30 7.61 -3.31
C LYS A 153 22.29 8.76 -3.44
N PHE A 154 23.15 8.92 -2.45
CA PHE A 154 24.18 9.95 -2.44
C PHE A 154 25.56 9.34 -2.66
N GLN A 155 26.47 10.14 -3.24
CA GLN A 155 27.84 9.70 -3.48
C GLN A 155 28.59 9.62 -2.16
N VAL A 156 29.40 8.58 -2.00
CA VAL A 156 30.28 8.40 -0.85
C VAL A 156 31.71 8.28 -1.35
N LYS A 157 32.63 9.00 -0.71
CA LYS A 157 34.07 8.95 -0.99
C LYS A 157 34.83 8.77 0.32
N ILE A 158 35.91 8.00 0.31
CA ILE A 158 36.81 7.87 1.45
C ILE A 158 38.15 8.51 1.08
N GLU A 159 38.60 9.47 1.87
CA GLU A 159 39.92 10.10 1.72
C GLU A 159 40.58 10.25 3.08
N LYS A 160 41.85 9.82 3.20
CA LYS A 160 42.63 9.96 4.44
C LYS A 160 41.84 9.49 5.68
N GLU A 161 41.23 8.31 5.59
CA GLU A 161 40.40 7.69 6.63
C GLU A 161 39.12 8.46 7.02
N LYS A 162 38.74 9.50 6.29
CA LYS A 162 37.48 10.23 6.46
C LYS A 162 36.47 9.85 5.39
N VAL A 163 35.22 9.71 5.80
CA VAL A 163 34.08 9.46 4.92
C VAL A 163 33.47 10.80 4.51
N TYR A 164 33.37 11.04 3.22
CA TYR A 164 32.75 12.19 2.60
C TYR A 164 31.45 11.78 1.92
N VAL A 165 30.42 12.61 2.05
CA VAL A 165 29.18 12.46 1.29
C VAL A 165 28.97 13.68 0.43
N ARG A 166 28.66 13.44 -0.85
CA ARG A 166 28.26 14.46 -1.80
C ARG A 166 26.82 14.23 -2.24
N ALA A 167 26.00 15.28 -2.12
CA ALA A 167 24.58 15.23 -2.38
C ALA A 167 24.06 16.52 -3.04
N SER A 168 23.04 16.40 -3.88
CA SER A 168 22.27 17.56 -4.35
C SER A 168 21.42 18.14 -3.22
N LYS A 169 21.40 19.47 -3.09
CA LYS A 169 20.56 20.18 -2.10
C LYS A 169 19.08 19.83 -2.26
N GLN A 170 18.59 19.75 -3.49
CA GLN A 170 17.19 19.37 -3.77
C GLN A 170 16.90 17.93 -3.35
N ALA A 171 17.80 17.00 -3.65
CA ALA A 171 17.65 15.60 -3.25
C ALA A 171 17.67 15.41 -1.72
N LEU A 172 18.45 16.23 -0.99
CA LEU A 172 18.42 16.28 0.48
C LEU A 172 17.11 16.84 1.04
N GLN A 173 16.40 17.69 0.30
CA GLN A 173 15.08 18.17 0.74
C GLN A 173 13.99 17.15 0.42
N LEU A 174 14.03 16.56 -0.77
CA LEU A 174 13.02 15.60 -1.23
C LEU A 174 13.13 14.24 -0.54
N GLN A 175 14.35 13.75 -0.26
CA GLN A 175 14.68 12.45 0.34
C GLN A 175 14.24 11.20 -0.45
N ARG A 176 13.29 11.35 -1.38
CA ARG A 176 12.67 10.30 -2.19
C ARG A 176 12.71 10.64 -3.67
N ARG A 177 12.60 9.61 -4.51
CA ARG A 177 12.49 9.71 -5.96
C ARG A 177 11.56 8.63 -6.51
N THR A 178 10.91 8.92 -7.63
CA THR A 178 10.33 7.87 -8.47
C THR A 178 11.46 7.00 -9.03
N LYS A 179 11.26 5.68 -9.10
CA LYS A 179 12.18 4.81 -9.86
C LYS A 179 12.15 5.22 -11.33
N VAL A 180 13.26 5.03 -12.05
CA VAL A 180 13.32 5.32 -13.48
C VAL A 180 12.25 4.51 -14.22
N MET A 181 11.55 5.16 -15.15
CA MET A 181 10.39 4.62 -15.86
C MET A 181 10.45 5.02 -17.33
N ALA A 182 10.11 4.07 -18.22
CA ALA A 182 9.88 4.35 -19.63
C ALA A 182 8.66 5.23 -19.83
N LYS A 183 8.64 5.97 -20.94
CA LYS A 183 7.47 6.73 -21.40
C LYS A 183 6.74 5.96 -22.49
N CYS A 184 5.46 6.28 -22.68
CA CYS A 184 4.69 5.74 -23.79
C CYS A 184 5.20 6.31 -25.12
N ILE A 185 5.55 5.44 -26.07
CA ILE A 185 6.09 5.85 -27.39
C ILE A 185 4.97 6.27 -28.35
N SER A 186 3.78 5.70 -28.18
CA SER A 186 2.60 6.03 -28.99
C SER A 186 1.42 6.34 -28.08
N PRO A 187 1.37 7.55 -27.49
CA PRO A 187 0.19 7.98 -26.76
C PRO A 187 -0.96 8.03 -27.75
N SER A 188 -1.95 7.17 -27.57
CA SER A 188 -3.15 7.21 -28.39
C SER A 188 -3.82 8.57 -28.17
N ALA A 189 -4.06 9.34 -29.23
CA ALA A 189 -5.11 10.34 -29.17
C ALA A 189 -6.38 9.55 -28.80
N GLY A 190 -7.03 9.91 -27.69
CA GLY A 190 -8.09 9.10 -27.07
C GLY A 190 -9.10 8.58 -28.10
N HIS A 191 -9.78 7.47 -27.76
CA HIS A 191 -10.80 6.72 -28.52
C HIS A 191 -10.35 5.45 -29.26
N SER A 192 -9.11 4.96 -29.12
CA SER A 192 -8.79 3.61 -29.62
C SER A 192 -9.52 2.54 -28.80
N SER A 193 -10.20 1.62 -29.49
CA SER A 193 -10.92 0.48 -28.89
C SER A 193 -10.00 -0.69 -28.51
N SER A 194 -8.68 -0.56 -28.66
CA SER A 194 -7.69 -1.58 -28.29
C SER A 194 -6.54 -1.04 -27.44
N THR A 195 -6.06 -1.85 -26.49
CA THR A 195 -4.89 -1.56 -25.65
C THR A 195 -3.98 -2.77 -25.52
N ASN A 196 -2.70 -2.56 -25.22
CA ASN A 196 -1.77 -3.65 -24.97
C ASN A 196 -2.02 -4.22 -23.57
N VAL A 197 -2.11 -3.36 -22.56
CA VAL A 197 -2.45 -3.75 -21.19
C VAL A 197 -3.70 -3.01 -20.73
N LEU A 198 -4.68 -3.78 -20.27
CA LEU A 198 -5.86 -3.30 -19.55
C LEU A 198 -5.78 -3.75 -18.09
N ILE A 199 -6.01 -2.82 -17.16
CA ILE A 199 -6.02 -3.08 -15.72
C ILE A 199 -7.39 -2.70 -15.18
N VAL A 200 -8.13 -3.67 -14.65
CA VAL A 200 -9.45 -3.48 -14.05
C VAL A 200 -9.30 -3.31 -12.54
N GLY A 201 -9.39 -2.06 -12.08
CA GLY A 201 -9.27 -1.65 -10.68
C GLY A 201 -8.02 -0.78 -10.43
N ALA A 202 -8.24 0.42 -9.92
CA ALA A 202 -7.20 1.45 -9.70
C ALA A 202 -6.72 1.56 -8.24
N GLY A 203 -6.80 0.48 -7.47
CA GLY A 203 -6.20 0.40 -6.14
C GLY A 203 -4.68 0.18 -6.18
N ALA A 204 -4.07 -0.07 -5.02
CA ALA A 204 -2.65 -0.37 -4.85
C ALA A 204 -2.09 -1.37 -5.89
N ALA A 205 -2.78 -2.49 -6.09
CA ALA A 205 -2.36 -3.53 -7.03
C ALA A 205 -2.33 -3.04 -8.49
N GLY A 206 -3.40 -2.35 -8.93
CA GLY A 206 -3.50 -1.86 -10.30
C GLY A 206 -2.50 -0.75 -10.60
N LEU A 207 -2.35 0.22 -9.68
CA LEU A 207 -1.37 1.30 -9.82
C LEU A 207 0.06 0.74 -9.89
N VAL A 208 0.45 -0.13 -8.95
CA VAL A 208 1.81 -0.69 -8.95
C VAL A 208 2.07 -1.58 -10.15
N CYS A 209 1.06 -2.28 -10.67
CA CYS A 209 1.21 -2.99 -11.94
C CYS A 209 1.55 -2.02 -13.09
N ALA A 210 0.79 -0.92 -13.22
CA ALA A 210 1.05 0.09 -14.26
C ALA A 210 2.44 0.74 -14.11
N GLU A 211 2.83 1.08 -12.88
CA GLU A 211 4.15 1.66 -12.61
C GLU A 211 5.27 0.67 -12.90
N THR A 212 5.14 -0.58 -12.45
CA THR A 212 6.14 -1.63 -12.67
C THR A 212 6.34 -1.89 -14.15
N LEU A 213 5.26 -1.96 -14.96
CA LEU A 213 5.40 -2.09 -16.41
C LEU A 213 6.31 -1.01 -16.99
N ARG A 214 6.11 0.25 -16.61
CA ARG A 214 6.98 1.35 -17.07
C ARG A 214 8.39 1.25 -16.50
N GLN A 215 8.56 0.82 -15.25
CA GLN A 215 9.88 0.62 -14.64
C GLN A 215 10.69 -0.48 -15.36
N GLU A 216 9.99 -1.51 -15.87
CA GLU A 216 10.57 -2.62 -16.63
C GLU A 216 10.68 -2.31 -18.14
N GLY A 217 10.51 -1.05 -18.54
CA GLY A 217 10.74 -0.61 -19.92
C GLY A 217 9.55 -0.74 -20.87
N PHE A 218 8.39 -1.22 -20.41
CA PHE A 218 7.20 -1.33 -21.25
C PHE A 218 6.75 0.04 -21.74
N SER A 219 6.65 0.23 -23.05
CA SER A 219 6.43 1.53 -23.69
C SER A 219 5.10 1.64 -24.45
N ASP A 220 4.29 0.59 -24.49
CA ASP A 220 3.00 0.60 -25.20
C ASP A 220 1.85 1.13 -24.31
N ARG A 221 0.64 1.17 -24.86
CA ARG A 221 -0.55 1.69 -24.18
C ARG A 221 -0.92 0.89 -22.93
N ILE A 222 -1.13 1.59 -21.81
CA ILE A 222 -1.67 1.04 -20.56
C ILE A 222 -2.95 1.81 -20.23
N VAL A 223 -4.04 1.09 -19.99
CA VAL A 223 -5.31 1.66 -19.53
C VAL A 223 -5.67 1.05 -18.18
N LEU A 224 -5.87 1.90 -17.19
CA LEU A 224 -6.34 1.57 -15.84
C LEU A 224 -7.79 2.04 -15.71
N CYS A 225 -8.75 1.14 -15.48
CA CYS A 225 -10.15 1.53 -15.27
C CYS A 225 -10.58 1.33 -13.81
N THR A 226 -11.49 2.18 -13.33
CA THR A 226 -11.99 2.14 -11.97
C THR A 226 -13.40 2.67 -11.88
N LEU A 227 -14.16 2.14 -10.92
CA LEU A 227 -15.47 2.66 -10.53
C LEU A 227 -15.37 4.00 -9.78
N ASP A 228 -14.22 4.26 -9.16
CA ASP A 228 -14.02 5.46 -8.36
C ASP A 228 -13.95 6.70 -9.28
N ARG A 229 -14.47 7.83 -8.80
CA ARG A 229 -14.39 9.13 -9.48
C ARG A 229 -13.01 9.78 -9.40
N HIS A 230 -12.16 9.28 -8.49
CA HIS A 230 -10.84 9.83 -8.17
C HIS A 230 -9.73 8.99 -8.78
N LEU A 231 -8.57 9.64 -9.01
CA LEU A 231 -7.31 8.95 -9.32
C LEU A 231 -6.90 8.01 -8.16
N PRO A 232 -6.05 6.99 -8.41
CA PRO A 232 -5.56 6.08 -7.37
C PRO A 232 -5.17 6.79 -6.06
N TYR A 233 -5.68 6.31 -4.93
CA TYR A 233 -5.52 6.94 -3.62
C TYR A 233 -5.23 5.93 -2.50
N ASP A 234 -4.68 6.44 -1.40
CA ASP A 234 -4.27 5.71 -0.20
C ASP A 234 -5.50 5.32 0.65
N ARG A 235 -6.02 4.11 0.43
CA ARG A 235 -7.18 3.58 1.17
C ARG A 235 -6.95 3.45 2.68
N PRO A 236 -5.77 3.05 3.19
CA PRO A 236 -5.49 3.07 4.63
C PRO A 236 -5.81 4.39 5.32
N LYS A 237 -5.55 5.54 4.68
CA LYS A 237 -5.83 6.87 5.26
C LYS A 237 -7.32 7.15 5.47
N LEU A 238 -8.23 6.49 4.73
CA LEU A 238 -9.68 6.70 4.84
C LEU A 238 -10.24 6.44 6.23
N SER A 239 -9.59 5.62 7.05
CA SER A 239 -10.03 5.33 8.42
C SER A 239 -9.21 6.07 9.49
N LYS A 240 -8.23 6.90 9.08
CA LYS A 240 -7.21 7.50 9.95
C LYS A 240 -7.14 9.01 9.82
N SER A 241 -7.54 9.55 8.67
CA SER A 241 -7.62 10.97 8.36
C SER A 241 -8.96 11.22 7.66
N LEU A 242 -10.04 11.19 8.45
CA LEU A 242 -11.43 11.24 7.95
C LEU A 242 -11.78 12.60 7.31
N ASP A 243 -10.98 13.63 7.60
CA ASP A 243 -11.08 15.00 7.09
C ASP A 243 -10.26 15.24 5.81
N ALA A 244 -9.47 14.24 5.38
CA ALA A 244 -8.57 14.38 4.24
C ALA A 244 -9.35 14.55 2.92
N GLN A 245 -8.97 15.55 2.14
CA GLN A 245 -9.53 15.76 0.82
C GLN A 245 -9.00 14.71 -0.16
N PRO A 246 -9.78 14.30 -1.19
CA PRO A 246 -9.37 13.28 -2.15
C PRO A 246 -7.98 13.51 -2.77
N GLU A 247 -7.62 14.76 -3.05
CA GLU A 247 -6.31 15.14 -3.60
C GLU A 247 -5.15 14.87 -2.64
N GLN A 248 -5.39 14.97 -1.32
CA GLN A 248 -4.41 14.65 -0.28
C GLN A 248 -4.25 13.13 -0.07
N LEU A 249 -5.24 12.36 -0.52
CA LEU A 249 -5.22 10.91 -0.51
C LEU A 249 -4.59 10.33 -1.79
N ALA A 250 -4.50 11.11 -2.86
CA ALA A 250 -3.95 10.68 -4.14
C ALA A 250 -2.53 10.10 -3.98
N LEU A 251 -2.32 8.92 -4.57
CA LEU A 251 -1.02 8.22 -4.55
C LEU A 251 -0.03 8.83 -5.53
N ARG A 252 -0.54 9.36 -6.64
CA ARG A 252 0.21 10.06 -7.68
C ARG A 252 -0.59 11.27 -8.16
N PRO A 253 0.08 12.40 -8.47
CA PRO A 253 -0.60 13.55 -9.05
C PRO A 253 -1.01 13.26 -10.50
N LYS A 254 -1.94 14.04 -11.06
CA LYS A 254 -2.44 13.85 -12.44
C LYS A 254 -1.32 13.90 -13.49
N GLU A 255 -0.34 14.77 -13.26
CA GLU A 255 0.81 15.01 -14.11
C GLU A 255 1.68 13.75 -14.25
N PHE A 256 1.73 12.91 -13.21
CA PHE A 256 2.45 11.64 -13.25
C PHE A 256 1.87 10.71 -14.32
N PHE A 257 0.55 10.50 -14.31
CA PHE A 257 -0.11 9.63 -15.28
C PHE A 257 0.09 10.13 -16.72
N ARG A 258 0.00 11.46 -16.92
CA ARG A 258 0.29 12.10 -18.21
C ARG A 258 1.75 11.89 -18.64
N ALA A 259 2.70 12.11 -17.73
CA ALA A 259 4.14 12.03 -18.01
C ALA A 259 4.59 10.63 -18.46
N TYR A 260 3.93 9.58 -17.96
CA TYR A 260 4.25 8.19 -18.28
C TYR A 260 3.23 7.51 -19.22
N GLY A 261 2.27 8.26 -19.75
CA GLY A 261 1.23 7.75 -20.66
C GLY A 261 0.47 6.56 -20.06
N ILE A 262 -0.01 6.71 -18.82
CA ILE A 262 -0.90 5.76 -18.15
C ILE A 262 -2.29 6.38 -18.18
N GLU A 263 -3.20 5.80 -18.96
CA GLU A 263 -4.58 6.28 -19.05
C GLU A 263 -5.38 5.78 -17.84
N VAL A 264 -6.15 6.68 -17.21
CA VAL A 264 -7.03 6.32 -16.09
C VAL A 264 -8.47 6.64 -16.48
N LEU A 265 -9.29 5.60 -16.64
CA LEU A 265 -10.72 5.69 -16.88
C LEU A 265 -11.46 5.60 -15.55
N THR A 266 -11.86 6.76 -15.01
CA THR A 266 -12.67 6.88 -13.80
C THR A 266 -14.15 6.62 -14.08
N GLU A 267 -14.92 6.27 -13.06
CA GLU A 267 -16.36 5.97 -13.16
C GLU A 267 -16.72 4.91 -14.22
N ALA A 268 -15.74 4.06 -14.58
CA ALA A 268 -15.82 3.08 -15.64
C ALA A 268 -16.15 1.70 -15.05
N GLN A 269 -17.43 1.34 -15.05
CA GLN A 269 -17.90 0.06 -14.54
C GLN A 269 -17.72 -1.06 -15.57
N VAL A 270 -16.83 -2.01 -15.28
CA VAL A 270 -16.73 -3.27 -16.03
C VAL A 270 -17.88 -4.21 -15.61
N VAL A 271 -18.58 -4.76 -16.60
CA VAL A 271 -19.71 -5.70 -16.39
C VAL A 271 -19.45 -7.07 -16.99
N THR A 272 -18.54 -7.20 -17.95
CA THR A 272 -18.21 -8.49 -18.56
C THR A 272 -16.76 -8.53 -19.03
N VAL A 273 -16.12 -9.70 -18.89
CA VAL A 273 -14.81 -10.01 -19.47
C VAL A 273 -14.99 -11.15 -20.47
N ASP A 274 -14.89 -10.82 -21.76
CA ASP A 274 -14.87 -11.78 -22.85
C ASP A 274 -13.43 -12.21 -23.11
N VAL A 275 -13.04 -13.33 -22.50
CA VAL A 275 -11.69 -13.89 -22.64
C VAL A 275 -11.42 -14.51 -24.01
N ARG A 276 -12.47 -14.94 -24.73
CA ARG A 276 -12.31 -15.56 -26.06
C ARG A 276 -11.93 -14.52 -27.10
N ASN A 277 -12.62 -13.38 -27.07
CA ASN A 277 -12.36 -12.27 -27.97
C ASN A 277 -11.37 -11.24 -27.40
N LYS A 278 -10.83 -11.49 -26.19
CA LYS A 278 -9.94 -10.59 -25.42
C LYS A 278 -10.50 -9.16 -25.29
N LYS A 279 -11.74 -9.05 -24.84
CA LYS A 279 -12.44 -7.77 -24.66
C LYS A 279 -13.01 -7.62 -23.26
N VAL A 280 -13.05 -6.39 -22.78
CA VAL A 280 -13.79 -5.99 -21.59
C VAL A 280 -14.96 -5.11 -22.01
N VAL A 281 -16.14 -5.38 -21.45
CA VAL A 281 -17.37 -4.61 -21.71
C VAL A 281 -17.72 -3.80 -20.48
N PHE A 282 -17.97 -2.51 -20.70
CA PHE A 282 -18.37 -1.55 -19.69
C PHE A 282 -19.89 -1.40 -19.65
N LYS A 283 -20.42 -0.88 -18.53
CA LYS A 283 -21.87 -0.74 -18.30
C LYS A 283 -22.56 0.16 -19.33
N ASP A 284 -21.87 1.16 -19.86
CA ASP A 284 -22.33 2.06 -20.91
C ASP A 284 -22.29 1.42 -22.32
N GLY A 285 -21.85 0.16 -22.43
CA GLY A 285 -21.70 -0.55 -23.68
C GLY A 285 -20.37 -0.33 -24.38
N PHE A 286 -19.49 0.54 -23.86
CA PHE A 286 -18.13 0.69 -24.37
C PHE A 286 -17.38 -0.65 -24.26
N LYS A 287 -16.50 -0.92 -25.23
CA LYS A 287 -15.73 -2.15 -25.30
C LYS A 287 -14.27 -1.81 -25.53
N LEU A 288 -13.40 -2.47 -24.77
CA LEU A 288 -11.96 -2.30 -24.89
C LEU A 288 -11.28 -3.67 -25.07
N GLU A 289 -10.58 -3.82 -26.18
CA GLU A 289 -9.76 -5.00 -26.49
C GLU A 289 -8.42 -4.92 -25.77
N TYR A 290 -7.87 -6.06 -25.35
CA TYR A 290 -6.61 -6.14 -24.63
C TYR A 290 -5.68 -7.23 -25.17
N SER A 291 -4.36 -7.04 -25.02
CA SER A 291 -3.38 -8.13 -25.23
C SER A 291 -3.08 -8.88 -23.92
N LYS A 292 -2.95 -8.13 -22.82
CA LYS A 292 -2.84 -8.62 -21.45
C LYS A 292 -3.87 -7.91 -20.55
N LEU A 293 -4.42 -8.65 -19.58
CA LEU A 293 -5.41 -8.14 -18.64
C LEU A 293 -4.94 -8.37 -17.21
N LEU A 294 -5.02 -7.34 -16.36
CA LEU A 294 -4.95 -7.50 -14.91
C LEU A 294 -6.35 -7.28 -14.30
N LEU A 295 -6.81 -8.25 -13.52
CA LEU A 295 -7.99 -8.13 -12.67
C LEU A 295 -7.56 -7.76 -11.24
N ALA A 296 -7.75 -6.50 -10.86
CA ALA A 296 -7.48 -5.97 -9.53
C ALA A 296 -8.71 -5.26 -8.90
N PRO A 297 -9.92 -5.86 -8.94
CA PRO A 297 -11.15 -5.18 -8.50
C PRO A 297 -11.22 -4.98 -6.97
N GLY A 298 -10.33 -5.62 -6.22
CA GLY A 298 -10.32 -5.58 -4.76
C GLY A 298 -11.56 -6.22 -4.14
N SER A 299 -12.01 -5.67 -3.02
CA SER A 299 -13.19 -6.14 -2.30
C SER A 299 -14.24 -5.05 -2.08
N SER A 300 -15.48 -5.50 -1.89
CA SER A 300 -16.63 -4.70 -1.47
C SER A 300 -16.98 -5.01 -0.01
N PRO A 301 -17.39 -4.01 0.80
CA PRO A 301 -17.87 -4.25 2.15
C PRO A 301 -19.03 -5.25 2.21
N LYS A 302 -19.08 -6.08 3.24
CA LYS A 302 -20.27 -6.89 3.54
C LYS A 302 -21.36 -6.00 4.11
N MET A 303 -22.56 -6.14 3.56
CA MET A 303 -23.75 -5.44 4.04
C MET A 303 -24.42 -6.24 5.17
N LEU A 304 -25.09 -5.54 6.09
CA LEU A 304 -25.94 -6.19 7.10
C LEU A 304 -27.07 -6.98 6.43
N SER A 305 -27.43 -8.12 7.01
CA SER A 305 -28.55 -8.95 6.56
C SER A 305 -29.82 -8.77 7.42
N CYS A 306 -29.79 -7.87 8.39
CA CYS A 306 -30.87 -7.64 9.35
C CYS A 306 -31.97 -6.72 8.81
N LYS A 307 -33.10 -6.68 9.51
CA LYS A 307 -34.18 -5.72 9.23
C LYS A 307 -33.67 -4.29 9.43
N GLY A 308 -34.06 -3.37 8.54
CA GLY A 308 -33.66 -1.97 8.59
C GLY A 308 -32.26 -1.67 8.05
N LYS A 309 -31.59 -2.61 7.40
CA LYS A 309 -30.27 -2.42 6.77
C LYS A 309 -30.19 -1.28 5.74
N GLU A 310 -31.32 -0.86 5.19
CA GLU A 310 -31.43 0.22 4.17
C GLU A 310 -31.73 1.60 4.79
N VAL A 311 -31.79 1.71 6.13
CA VAL A 311 -32.13 2.95 6.83
C VAL A 311 -31.05 4.03 6.61
N GLU A 312 -31.48 5.30 6.49
CA GLU A 312 -30.55 6.41 6.36
C GLU A 312 -29.57 6.50 7.55
N ASN A 313 -28.35 6.95 7.29
CA ASN A 313 -27.22 7.02 8.24
C ASN A 313 -26.58 5.68 8.63
N VAL A 314 -26.78 4.62 7.85
CA VAL A 314 -26.03 3.36 7.95
C VAL A 314 -24.98 3.35 6.84
N PHE A 315 -23.69 3.33 7.19
CA PHE A 315 -22.57 3.49 6.27
C PHE A 315 -21.57 2.32 6.38
N THR A 316 -20.76 2.13 5.34
CA THR A 316 -19.52 1.34 5.36
C THR A 316 -18.37 2.28 5.02
N ILE A 317 -17.11 1.96 5.36
CA ILE A 317 -15.95 2.79 4.97
C ILE A 317 -15.07 2.04 3.95
N ARG A 318 -15.12 2.46 2.68
CA ARG A 318 -14.27 1.94 1.61
C ARG A 318 -13.75 3.00 0.63
N THR A 319 -14.48 4.10 0.42
CA THR A 319 -14.08 5.22 -0.47
C THR A 319 -13.89 6.55 0.32
N PRO A 320 -13.30 7.61 -0.28
CA PRO A 320 -13.24 8.94 0.32
C PRO A 320 -14.61 9.50 0.71
N GLU A 321 -15.63 9.26 -0.12
CA GLU A 321 -16.99 9.70 0.15
C GLU A 321 -17.57 9.02 1.40
N ASP A 322 -17.26 7.74 1.61
CA ASP A 322 -17.67 7.03 2.82
C ASP A 322 -17.03 7.64 4.08
N ALA A 323 -15.74 7.98 4.01
CA ALA A 323 -14.99 8.59 5.11
C ALA A 323 -15.54 9.98 5.46
N ASN A 324 -15.78 10.84 4.47
CA ASN A 324 -16.29 12.20 4.67
C ASN A 324 -17.70 12.22 5.30
N ARG A 325 -18.49 11.16 5.12
CA ARG A 325 -19.81 11.00 5.75
C ARG A 325 -19.72 10.63 7.24
N VAL A 326 -18.55 10.18 7.69
CA VAL A 326 -18.32 9.62 9.03
C VAL A 326 -17.26 10.46 9.74
N MET A 327 -17.68 11.56 10.36
CA MET A 327 -16.81 12.37 11.23
C MET A 327 -17.18 12.10 12.69
N PHE A 328 -16.22 11.69 13.51
CA PHE A 328 -16.41 11.39 14.93
C PHE A 328 -15.63 12.38 15.82
N GLU A 329 -16.26 12.83 16.91
CA GLU A 329 -15.57 13.49 18.03
C GLU A 329 -15.04 12.44 19.04
N ASN A 330 -13.92 12.76 19.69
CA ASN A 330 -13.11 11.84 20.50
C ASN A 330 -13.75 11.37 21.84
N ASN A 331 -13.36 10.16 22.24
CA ASN A 331 -13.22 9.65 23.63
C ASN A 331 -14.44 9.23 24.48
N ARG A 332 -15.41 8.48 23.95
CA ARG A 332 -16.35 7.64 24.75
C ARG A 332 -16.81 6.36 24.04
N VAL A 333 -15.89 5.45 23.68
CA VAL A 333 -16.27 4.18 23.02
C VAL A 333 -16.78 3.17 24.05
N LYS A 334 -18.02 2.68 23.84
CA LYS A 334 -18.59 1.55 24.60
C LYS A 334 -18.55 0.30 23.74
N PHE A 335 -17.86 -0.73 24.23
CA PHE A 335 -17.82 -2.03 23.57
C PHE A 335 -18.98 -2.91 24.04
N TYR A 336 -19.75 -3.43 23.09
CA TYR A 336 -20.72 -4.50 23.32
C TYR A 336 -20.17 -5.76 22.66
N MET A 337 -19.51 -6.60 23.46
CA MET A 337 -18.86 -7.82 22.98
C MET A 337 -19.87 -8.96 22.84
N GLN A 338 -19.53 -9.97 22.02
CA GLN A 338 -20.29 -11.22 21.87
C GLN A 338 -21.80 -11.02 21.57
N THR A 339 -22.11 -10.05 20.73
CA THR A 339 -23.48 -9.74 20.33
C THR A 339 -23.58 -9.50 18.83
N GLU A 340 -24.78 -9.69 18.27
CA GLU A 340 -25.11 -9.41 16.88
C GLU A 340 -26.14 -8.28 16.80
N VAL A 341 -26.19 -7.58 15.68
CA VAL A 341 -27.28 -6.64 15.36
C VAL A 341 -28.47 -7.43 14.80
N SER A 342 -29.64 -7.29 15.40
CA SER A 342 -30.87 -7.97 14.96
C SER A 342 -31.78 -7.07 14.12
N GLU A 343 -31.81 -5.76 14.42
CA GLU A 343 -32.67 -4.80 13.72
C GLU A 343 -32.09 -3.39 13.84
N LEU A 344 -32.21 -2.60 12.78
CA LEU A 344 -32.00 -1.16 12.78
C LEU A 344 -33.37 -0.48 12.70
N ARG A 345 -33.71 0.34 13.69
CA ARG A 345 -35.00 1.04 13.75
C ARG A 345 -34.83 2.50 13.37
N ALA A 346 -35.76 2.95 12.55
CA ALA A 346 -35.80 4.32 12.06
C ALA A 346 -36.95 5.10 12.67
N GLN A 347 -36.76 6.41 12.76
CA GLN A 347 -37.81 7.40 12.95
C GLN A 347 -37.67 8.43 11.83
N GLU A 348 -38.75 8.73 11.13
CA GLU A 348 -38.74 9.64 9.95
C GLU A 348 -37.70 9.23 8.90
N GLY A 349 -37.54 7.93 8.67
CA GLY A 349 -36.59 7.38 7.68
C GLY A 349 -35.12 7.32 8.15
N LYS A 350 -34.78 7.97 9.28
CA LYS A 350 -33.41 8.05 9.80
C LYS A 350 -33.17 7.09 10.94
N LEU A 351 -31.95 6.54 11.02
CA LEU A 351 -31.55 5.67 12.12
C LEU A 351 -31.74 6.38 13.47
N LYS A 352 -32.36 5.66 14.42
CA LYS A 352 -32.43 6.09 15.82
C LYS A 352 -31.98 5.03 16.79
N GLU A 353 -32.18 3.75 16.45
CA GLU A 353 -31.86 2.65 17.36
C GLU A 353 -31.26 1.46 16.62
N VAL A 354 -30.27 0.84 17.25
CA VAL A 354 -29.71 -0.46 16.89
C VAL A 354 -30.14 -1.46 17.94
N VAL A 355 -30.95 -2.43 17.53
CA VAL A 355 -31.39 -3.53 18.38
C VAL A 355 -30.38 -4.65 18.26
N LEU A 356 -29.88 -5.10 19.41
CA LEU A 356 -28.98 -6.22 19.51
C LEU A 356 -29.79 -7.52 19.72
N LYS A 357 -29.20 -8.66 19.35
CA LYS A 357 -29.79 -9.99 19.57
C LYS A 357 -30.11 -10.29 21.03
N SER A 358 -29.42 -9.64 21.96
CA SER A 358 -29.72 -9.64 23.40
C SER A 358 -30.97 -8.82 23.78
N SER A 359 -31.71 -8.30 22.80
CA SER A 359 -32.83 -7.36 22.95
C SER A 359 -32.43 -5.98 23.50
N LYS A 360 -31.14 -5.75 23.80
CA LYS A 360 -30.64 -4.44 24.15
C LYS A 360 -30.80 -3.47 22.98
N VAL A 361 -31.29 -2.29 23.28
CA VAL A 361 -31.46 -1.20 22.31
C VAL A 361 -30.38 -0.15 22.54
N VAL A 362 -29.61 0.15 21.51
CA VAL A 362 -28.58 1.20 21.51
C VAL A 362 -29.07 2.36 20.67
N ARG A 363 -29.24 3.54 21.26
CA ARG A 363 -29.54 4.74 20.47
C ARG A 363 -28.34 5.12 19.62
N ALA A 364 -28.59 5.37 18.34
CA ALA A 364 -27.57 5.76 17.38
C ALA A 364 -28.21 6.63 16.28
N ASP A 365 -27.60 7.78 16.01
CA ASP A 365 -27.97 8.62 14.86
C ASP A 365 -27.19 8.23 13.59
N VAL A 366 -26.07 7.50 13.76
CA VAL A 366 -25.20 6.98 12.70
C VAL A 366 -24.73 5.57 13.06
N CYS A 367 -24.70 4.66 12.09
CA CYS A 367 -24.13 3.32 12.21
C CYS A 367 -23.05 3.10 11.14
N VAL A 368 -21.86 2.68 11.57
CA VAL A 368 -20.78 2.29 10.64
C VAL A 368 -20.58 0.79 10.71
N VAL A 369 -20.72 0.13 9.56
CA VAL A 369 -20.68 -1.33 9.40
C VAL A 369 -19.28 -1.77 8.96
N GLY A 370 -18.62 -2.56 9.82
CA GLY A 370 -17.28 -3.09 9.61
C GLY A 370 -17.20 -4.61 9.78
N ILE A 371 -18.11 -5.37 9.15
CA ILE A 371 -18.26 -6.83 9.36
C ILE A 371 -17.49 -7.70 8.35
N GLY A 372 -16.45 -7.13 7.74
CA GLY A 372 -15.62 -7.75 6.71
C GLY A 372 -16.02 -7.37 5.28
N ALA A 373 -15.35 -7.99 4.31
CA ALA A 373 -15.51 -7.70 2.89
C ALA A 373 -15.63 -8.99 2.05
N VAL A 374 -16.07 -8.87 0.81
CA VAL A 374 -16.14 -9.94 -0.19
C VAL A 374 -15.41 -9.53 -1.47
N PRO A 375 -14.80 -10.47 -2.22
CA PRO A 375 -14.12 -10.12 -3.47
C PRO A 375 -15.12 -9.52 -4.49
N ALA A 376 -14.74 -8.42 -5.13
CA ALA A 376 -15.57 -7.70 -6.09
C ALA A 376 -15.54 -8.36 -7.48
N THR A 377 -15.85 -9.66 -7.56
CA THR A 377 -15.65 -10.53 -8.73
C THR A 377 -16.95 -10.89 -9.44
N GLY A 378 -18.08 -10.28 -9.07
CA GLY A 378 -19.41 -10.62 -9.60
C GLY A 378 -19.51 -10.58 -11.14
N PHE A 379 -18.82 -9.64 -11.78
CA PHE A 379 -18.78 -9.49 -13.24
C PHE A 379 -18.04 -10.62 -13.98
N LEU A 380 -17.35 -11.50 -13.24
CA LEU A 380 -16.62 -12.65 -13.80
C LEU A 380 -17.44 -13.94 -13.84
N ARG A 381 -18.63 -13.98 -13.22
CA ARG A 381 -19.44 -15.21 -13.10
C ARG A 381 -19.79 -15.88 -14.43
N GLN A 382 -19.90 -15.08 -15.50
CA GLN A 382 -20.21 -15.57 -16.85
C GLN A 382 -18.95 -15.70 -17.73
N SER A 383 -17.78 -15.37 -17.19
CA SER A 383 -16.49 -15.54 -17.88
C SER A 383 -15.97 -16.96 -17.68
N SER A 384 -14.99 -17.38 -18.48
CA SER A 384 -14.26 -18.64 -18.27
C SER A 384 -13.14 -18.53 -17.24
N ILE A 385 -13.10 -17.46 -16.43
CA ILE A 385 -12.13 -17.28 -15.35
C ILE A 385 -12.66 -17.96 -14.10
N ASN A 386 -11.85 -18.85 -13.52
CA ASN A 386 -12.24 -19.63 -12.36
C ASN A 386 -12.36 -18.74 -11.12
N LEU A 387 -13.42 -18.96 -10.34
CA LEU A 387 -13.60 -18.42 -9.00
C LEU A 387 -13.64 -19.60 -8.01
N ASP A 388 -13.04 -19.44 -6.83
CA ASP A 388 -13.21 -20.42 -5.74
C ASP A 388 -14.63 -20.33 -5.14
N SER A 389 -14.97 -21.26 -4.25
CA SER A 389 -16.30 -21.32 -3.61
C SER A 389 -16.66 -20.06 -2.80
N ARG A 390 -15.69 -19.21 -2.48
CA ARG A 390 -15.88 -17.94 -1.77
C ARG A 390 -15.84 -16.74 -2.73
N GLY A 391 -15.68 -16.97 -4.03
CA GLY A 391 -15.66 -15.96 -5.08
C GLY A 391 -14.31 -15.31 -5.35
N PHE A 392 -13.21 -15.78 -4.77
CA PHE A 392 -11.87 -15.25 -5.07
C PHE A 392 -11.32 -15.83 -6.37
N ILE A 393 -10.45 -15.10 -7.05
CA ILE A 393 -9.76 -15.55 -8.27
C ILE A 393 -8.52 -16.35 -7.85
N PRO A 394 -8.45 -17.67 -8.08
CA PRO A 394 -7.24 -18.44 -7.80
C PRO A 394 -6.15 -18.09 -8.84
N VAL A 395 -4.94 -17.79 -8.36
CA VAL A 395 -3.78 -17.53 -9.21
C VAL A 395 -2.62 -18.48 -8.91
N ASN A 396 -1.74 -18.67 -9.89
CA ASN A 396 -0.47 -19.36 -9.68
C ASN A 396 0.57 -18.42 -9.01
N LYS A 397 1.81 -18.90 -8.84
CA LYS A 397 2.89 -18.11 -8.21
C LYS A 397 3.29 -16.84 -8.97
N MET A 398 2.99 -16.80 -10.27
CA MET A 398 3.25 -15.69 -11.19
C MET A 398 2.04 -14.75 -11.33
N MET A 399 1.02 -14.89 -10.47
CA MET A 399 -0.23 -14.11 -10.48
C MET A 399 -1.11 -14.34 -11.73
N GLN A 400 -0.90 -15.42 -12.48
CA GLN A 400 -1.72 -15.79 -13.64
C GLN A 400 -2.99 -16.51 -13.19
N THR A 401 -4.10 -16.21 -13.85
CA THR A 401 -5.35 -16.98 -13.73
C THR A 401 -5.29 -18.26 -14.56
N ASN A 402 -6.40 -19.01 -14.64
CA ASN A 402 -6.53 -20.14 -15.55
C ASN A 402 -6.59 -19.75 -17.04
N VAL A 403 -6.71 -18.46 -17.37
CA VAL A 403 -6.77 -17.97 -18.75
C VAL A 403 -5.43 -17.35 -19.14
N PRO A 404 -4.77 -17.84 -20.21
CA PRO A 404 -3.51 -17.28 -20.69
C PRO A 404 -3.59 -15.78 -21.01
N GLY A 405 -2.63 -15.01 -20.49
CA GLY A 405 -2.60 -13.55 -20.67
C GLY A 405 -3.51 -12.76 -19.74
N VAL A 406 -4.26 -13.44 -18.85
CA VAL A 406 -5.07 -12.81 -17.80
C VAL A 406 -4.46 -13.09 -16.42
N PHE A 407 -4.16 -12.02 -15.71
CA PHE A 407 -3.57 -11.98 -14.38
C PHE A 407 -4.58 -11.44 -13.37
N ALA A 408 -4.38 -11.71 -12.09
CA ALA A 408 -5.17 -11.10 -11.02
C ALA A 408 -4.31 -10.74 -9.81
N ALA A 409 -4.68 -9.67 -9.08
CA ALA A 409 -3.94 -9.19 -7.91
C ALA A 409 -4.85 -8.45 -6.91
N GLY A 410 -4.33 -8.21 -5.71
CA GLY A 410 -5.00 -7.48 -4.63
C GLY A 410 -5.98 -8.34 -3.83
N ASP A 411 -6.92 -7.68 -3.14
CA ASP A 411 -7.83 -8.34 -2.19
C ASP A 411 -8.68 -9.47 -2.82
N ALA A 412 -8.84 -9.47 -4.15
CA ALA A 412 -9.70 -10.39 -4.89
C ALA A 412 -9.09 -11.77 -5.17
N VAL A 413 -7.82 -12.03 -4.80
CA VAL A 413 -7.13 -13.27 -5.20
C VAL A 413 -6.87 -14.25 -4.07
N THR A 414 -6.88 -15.53 -4.42
CA THR A 414 -6.26 -16.60 -3.61
C THR A 414 -4.95 -17.00 -4.29
N PHE A 415 -3.81 -16.90 -3.59
CA PHE A 415 -2.48 -17.15 -4.15
C PHE A 415 -1.65 -18.09 -3.26
N PRO A 416 -0.65 -18.81 -3.82
CA PRO A 416 0.25 -19.63 -3.04
C PRO A 416 1.28 -18.77 -2.29
N LEU A 417 1.30 -18.87 -0.95
CA LEU A 417 2.30 -18.19 -0.12
C LEU A 417 3.57 -19.06 0.01
N ALA A 418 4.64 -18.67 -0.67
CA ALA A 418 5.84 -19.49 -0.85
C ALA A 418 6.44 -20.03 0.47
N TRP A 419 6.75 -19.15 1.43
CA TRP A 419 7.37 -19.51 2.71
C TRP A 419 6.41 -20.23 3.69
N ARG A 420 5.16 -20.49 3.27
CA ARG A 420 4.19 -21.35 3.98
C ARG A 420 3.82 -22.57 3.14
N ASN A 421 4.84 -23.20 2.54
CA ASN A 421 4.71 -24.40 1.71
C ASN A 421 3.68 -24.25 0.59
N ASN A 422 3.66 -23.07 -0.05
CA ASN A 422 2.71 -22.72 -1.11
C ASN A 422 1.24 -22.85 -0.70
N ARG A 423 0.91 -22.75 0.60
CA ARG A 423 -0.48 -22.72 1.08
C ARG A 423 -1.24 -21.65 0.31
N LYS A 424 -2.39 -22.02 -0.23
CA LYS A 424 -3.31 -21.09 -0.90
C LYS A 424 -3.97 -20.21 0.17
N VAL A 425 -3.74 -18.90 0.08
CA VAL A 425 -4.21 -17.92 1.07
C VAL A 425 -4.82 -16.71 0.37
N ASN A 426 -5.65 -15.96 1.10
CA ASN A 426 -6.08 -14.62 0.73
C ASN A 426 -5.62 -13.67 1.84
N ILE A 427 -4.87 -12.63 1.48
CA ILE A 427 -4.30 -11.66 2.42
C ILE A 427 -4.64 -10.25 1.89
N PRO A 428 -5.76 -9.64 2.32
CA PRO A 428 -6.22 -8.34 1.84
C PRO A 428 -5.44 -7.19 2.50
N HIS A 429 -4.11 -7.25 2.38
CA HIS A 429 -3.19 -6.25 2.94
C HIS A 429 -2.73 -5.30 1.84
N TRP A 430 -2.58 -4.03 2.21
CA TRP A 430 -2.06 -2.99 1.32
C TRP A 430 -0.69 -3.34 0.71
N GLN A 431 0.22 -3.85 1.55
CA GLN A 431 1.55 -4.30 1.14
C GLN A 431 1.49 -5.47 0.15
N MET A 432 0.60 -6.44 0.39
CA MET A 432 0.41 -7.58 -0.50
C MET A 432 -0.18 -7.19 -1.86
N ALA A 433 -1.15 -6.26 -1.88
CA ALA A 433 -1.72 -5.76 -3.12
C ALA A 433 -0.65 -5.16 -4.04
N HIS A 434 0.25 -4.33 -3.49
CA HIS A 434 1.39 -3.82 -4.26
C HIS A 434 2.32 -4.93 -4.76
N ALA A 435 2.72 -5.86 -3.89
CA ALA A 435 3.62 -6.95 -4.27
C ALA A 435 3.04 -7.81 -5.40
N GLN A 436 1.75 -8.14 -5.33
CA GLN A 436 1.03 -8.89 -6.36
C GLN A 436 0.92 -8.10 -7.67
N GLY A 437 0.66 -6.78 -7.60
CA GLY A 437 0.66 -5.91 -8.78
C GLY A 437 2.01 -5.89 -9.49
N ARG A 438 3.11 -5.80 -8.73
CA ARG A 438 4.48 -5.85 -9.26
C ARG A 438 4.77 -7.18 -9.95
N VAL A 439 4.50 -8.30 -9.27
CA VAL A 439 4.73 -9.64 -9.82
C VAL A 439 3.87 -9.90 -11.07
N ALA A 440 2.62 -9.44 -11.09
CA ALA A 440 1.78 -9.54 -12.27
C ALA A 440 2.39 -8.79 -13.47
N ALA A 441 2.85 -7.55 -13.26
CA ALA A 441 3.51 -6.76 -14.31
C ALA A 441 4.78 -7.43 -14.86
N GLN A 442 5.67 -7.90 -13.98
CA GLN A 442 6.89 -8.61 -14.38
C GLN A 442 6.58 -9.86 -15.21
N ASN A 443 5.54 -10.61 -14.85
CA ASN A 443 5.14 -11.81 -15.58
C ASN A 443 4.31 -11.55 -16.84
N MET A 444 3.69 -10.36 -16.98
CA MET A 444 3.19 -9.91 -18.28
C MET A 444 4.33 -9.75 -19.30
N LEU A 445 5.54 -9.46 -18.81
CA LEU A 445 6.79 -9.34 -19.56
C LEU A 445 7.66 -10.61 -19.52
N ALA A 446 7.10 -11.75 -19.09
CA ALA A 446 7.76 -13.06 -19.07
C ALA A 446 9.06 -13.14 -18.22
N GLN A 447 9.14 -12.39 -17.11
CA GLN A 447 10.31 -12.40 -16.22
C GLN A 447 10.34 -13.54 -15.19
N GLU A 448 9.32 -14.39 -15.14
CA GLU A 448 9.20 -15.50 -14.19
C GLU A 448 9.31 -15.13 -12.70
N ALA A 449 8.80 -13.94 -12.35
CA ALA A 449 8.82 -13.43 -10.98
C ALA A 449 7.84 -14.17 -10.06
N GLU A 450 8.22 -14.36 -8.79
CA GLU A 450 7.36 -14.89 -7.73
C GLU A 450 7.29 -13.92 -6.54
N ILE A 451 6.26 -14.08 -5.70
CA ILE A 451 6.14 -13.33 -4.44
C ILE A 451 7.16 -13.86 -3.42
N SER A 452 8.12 -13.01 -3.06
CA SER A 452 9.19 -13.31 -2.10
C SER A 452 9.10 -12.49 -0.78
N THR A 453 7.97 -11.85 -0.52
CA THR A 453 7.78 -11.00 0.67
C THR A 453 7.11 -11.73 1.84
N VAL A 454 7.42 -11.28 3.05
CA VAL A 454 6.68 -11.63 4.27
C VAL A 454 5.52 -10.64 4.42
N PRO A 455 4.27 -11.10 4.50
CA PRO A 455 3.12 -10.23 4.69
C PRO A 455 3.33 -9.30 5.88
N TYR A 456 3.12 -8.01 5.66
CA TYR A 456 3.28 -6.98 6.68
C TYR A 456 2.02 -6.13 6.80
N LEU A 457 1.64 -5.75 8.02
CA LEU A 457 0.47 -4.93 8.31
C LEU A 457 0.77 -3.95 9.44
N TRP A 458 0.07 -2.82 9.42
CA TRP A 458 -0.06 -1.96 10.57
C TRP A 458 -1.52 -1.56 10.75
N THR A 459 -1.89 -1.26 11.98
CA THR A 459 -3.11 -0.50 12.26
C THR A 459 -2.82 0.53 13.33
N ALA A 460 -3.63 1.58 13.35
CA ALA A 460 -3.50 2.69 14.27
C ALA A 460 -4.89 3.03 14.79
N MET A 461 -5.05 3.08 16.11
CA MET A 461 -6.31 3.38 16.79
C MET A 461 -5.99 4.24 18.02
N PHE A 462 -6.68 5.36 18.21
CA PHE A 462 -6.49 6.27 19.34
C PHE A 462 -5.03 6.68 19.59
N GLY A 463 -4.28 6.96 18.52
CA GLY A 463 -2.85 7.33 18.61
C GLY A 463 -1.91 6.18 19.01
N ARG A 464 -2.40 4.94 19.07
CA ARG A 464 -1.62 3.71 19.30
C ARG A 464 -1.47 2.95 18.00
N SER A 465 -0.29 2.40 17.74
CA SER A 465 0.01 1.68 16.50
C SER A 465 0.42 0.24 16.80
N LEU A 466 -0.33 -0.71 16.23
CA LEU A 466 -0.02 -2.14 16.23
C LEU A 466 0.64 -2.48 14.90
N ARG A 467 1.75 -3.22 14.95
CA ARG A 467 2.46 -3.73 13.76
C ARG A 467 2.39 -5.23 13.75
N TYR A 468 2.38 -5.81 12.57
CA TYR A 468 2.26 -7.25 12.39
C TYR A 468 3.04 -7.74 11.17
N ALA A 469 3.70 -8.89 11.29
CA ALA A 469 4.36 -9.58 10.19
C ALA A 469 4.09 -11.08 10.21
N GLY A 470 4.02 -11.70 9.04
CA GLY A 470 3.79 -13.14 8.88
C GLY A 470 2.33 -13.50 8.57
N TYR A 471 1.95 -14.76 8.75
CA TYR A 471 0.61 -15.26 8.46
C TYR A 471 0.15 -16.18 9.60
N GLY A 472 -0.54 -15.61 10.58
CA GLY A 472 -0.89 -16.27 11.83
C GLY A 472 -2.01 -17.31 11.70
N GLU A 473 -2.71 -17.39 10.57
CA GLU A 473 -3.86 -18.31 10.46
C GLU A 473 -3.47 -19.77 10.72
N GLY A 474 -4.13 -20.36 11.72
CA GLY A 474 -3.88 -21.73 12.17
C GLY A 474 -2.73 -21.86 13.18
N PHE A 475 -2.40 -20.77 13.89
CA PHE A 475 -1.60 -20.80 15.13
C PHE A 475 -2.30 -21.66 16.20
N ASP A 476 -1.52 -22.23 17.11
CA ASP A 476 -2.00 -23.03 18.25
C ASP A 476 -1.57 -22.46 19.61
N ASP A 477 -0.60 -21.55 19.64
CA ASP A 477 -0.18 -20.86 20.86
C ASP A 477 0.30 -19.41 20.57
N VAL A 478 0.31 -18.58 21.62
CA VAL A 478 0.76 -17.18 21.57
C VAL A 478 1.65 -16.89 22.76
N ILE A 479 2.92 -16.60 22.48
CA ILE A 479 3.88 -16.19 23.51
C ILE A 479 3.93 -14.66 23.56
N ILE A 480 3.64 -14.10 24.73
CA ILE A 480 3.60 -12.65 24.95
C ILE A 480 4.80 -12.23 25.79
N GLN A 481 5.46 -11.17 25.33
CA GLN A 481 6.48 -10.44 26.07
C GLN A 481 6.04 -9.01 26.32
N GLY A 482 6.27 -8.52 27.53
CA GLY A 482 5.97 -7.15 27.92
C GLY A 482 4.61 -7.07 28.60
N ASP A 483 3.99 -5.89 28.52
CA ASP A 483 2.82 -5.53 29.30
C ASP A 483 1.65 -5.17 28.38
N LEU A 484 0.55 -5.92 28.53
CA LEU A 484 -0.67 -5.72 27.76
C LEU A 484 -1.50 -4.53 28.27
N GLU A 485 -1.45 -4.23 29.57
CA GLU A 485 -2.15 -3.09 30.17
C GLU A 485 -1.51 -1.78 29.73
N GLU A 486 -0.17 -1.74 29.73
CA GLU A 486 0.62 -0.58 29.27
C GLU A 486 0.71 -0.49 27.73
N LEU A 487 0.10 -1.44 27.00
CA LEU A 487 0.14 -1.49 25.54
C LEU A 487 1.58 -1.47 24.99
N LYS A 488 2.50 -2.15 25.68
CA LYS A 488 3.91 -2.25 25.36
C LYS A 488 4.33 -3.71 25.37
N PHE A 489 4.06 -4.39 24.26
CA PHE A 489 4.21 -5.83 24.16
C PHE A 489 4.62 -6.30 22.77
N VAL A 490 5.09 -7.55 22.73
CA VAL A 490 5.26 -8.36 21.53
C VAL A 490 4.48 -9.65 21.72
N ALA A 491 3.71 -10.06 20.71
CA ALA A 491 2.99 -11.33 20.69
C ALA A 491 3.50 -12.17 19.52
N PHE A 492 4.11 -13.32 19.81
CA PHE A 492 4.57 -14.28 18.84
C PHE A 492 3.54 -15.39 18.68
N TYR A 493 3.00 -15.55 17.48
CA TYR A 493 2.04 -16.59 17.15
C TYR A 493 2.80 -17.82 16.66
N THR A 494 2.60 -18.96 17.30
CA THR A 494 3.28 -20.20 16.95
C THR A 494 2.34 -21.24 16.38
N LYS A 495 2.89 -22.15 15.57
CA LYS A 495 2.24 -23.39 15.17
C LYS A 495 3.22 -24.53 15.40
N GLY A 496 2.90 -25.42 16.33
CA GLY A 496 3.88 -26.36 16.87
C GLY A 496 5.08 -25.61 17.45
N ASP A 497 6.28 -25.95 16.99
CA ASP A 497 7.53 -25.33 17.46
C ASP A 497 7.96 -24.11 16.63
N GLU A 498 7.17 -23.59 15.69
CA GLU A 498 7.57 -22.50 14.79
C GLU A 498 6.75 -21.23 14.98
N VAL A 499 7.42 -20.08 15.04
CA VAL A 499 6.76 -18.76 14.93
C VAL A 499 6.31 -18.54 13.49
N ILE A 500 5.01 -18.36 13.30
CA ILE A 500 4.40 -18.14 11.98
C ILE A 500 3.94 -16.69 11.78
N ALA A 501 3.85 -15.91 12.85
CA ALA A 501 3.61 -14.47 12.80
C ALA A 501 4.04 -13.78 14.11
N VAL A 502 4.18 -12.46 14.04
CA VAL A 502 4.42 -11.61 15.21
C VAL A 502 3.57 -10.35 15.13
N ALA A 503 3.06 -9.90 16.27
CA ALA A 503 2.48 -8.58 16.45
C ALA A 503 3.23 -7.81 17.54
N SER A 504 3.26 -6.48 17.47
CA SER A 504 3.77 -5.67 18.58
C SER A 504 3.08 -4.32 18.69
N MET A 505 3.07 -3.79 19.91
CA MET A 505 2.71 -2.41 20.21
C MET A 505 3.84 -1.77 21.03
N ASN A 506 4.27 -0.58 20.63
CA ASN A 506 5.35 0.18 21.28
C ASN A 506 6.66 -0.61 21.54
N TYR A 507 7.00 -1.55 20.64
CA TYR A 507 8.17 -2.43 20.77
C TYR A 507 9.03 -2.47 19.48
N ASP A 508 9.10 -1.35 18.76
CA ASP A 508 9.84 -1.27 17.50
C ASP A 508 11.36 -1.46 17.69
N PRO A 509 12.07 -2.04 16.70
CA PRO A 509 11.59 -2.52 15.40
C PRO A 509 11.40 -4.04 15.35
N ILE A 510 10.96 -4.70 16.43
CA ILE A 510 10.92 -6.17 16.55
C ILE A 510 10.20 -6.86 15.38
N VAL A 511 9.07 -6.32 14.92
CA VAL A 511 8.27 -6.90 13.83
C VAL A 511 9.05 -6.87 12.52
N SER A 512 9.79 -5.79 12.23
CA SER A 512 10.68 -5.71 11.06
C SER A 512 11.86 -6.68 11.17
N LYS A 513 12.40 -6.91 12.38
CA LYS A 513 13.48 -7.90 12.58
C LYS A 513 12.99 -9.31 12.31
N VAL A 514 11.87 -9.70 12.90
CA VAL A 514 11.24 -11.01 12.66
C VAL A 514 10.89 -11.17 11.18
N ALA A 515 10.38 -10.13 10.51
CA ALA A 515 10.11 -10.17 9.08
C ALA A 515 11.38 -10.44 8.24
N GLU A 516 12.53 -9.85 8.60
CA GLU A 516 13.81 -10.14 7.93
C GLU A 516 14.28 -11.58 8.15
N VAL A 517 14.10 -12.13 9.35
CA VAL A 517 14.44 -13.53 9.67
C VAL A 517 13.52 -14.50 8.92
N LEU A 518 12.20 -14.27 8.93
CA LEU A 518 11.27 -15.10 8.15
C LEU A 518 11.58 -15.02 6.65
N ALA A 519 11.91 -13.82 6.15
CA ALA A 519 12.29 -13.62 4.76
C ALA A 519 13.64 -14.25 4.39
N SER A 520 14.49 -14.65 5.35
CA SER A 520 15.73 -15.40 5.07
C SER A 520 15.49 -16.91 4.99
N GLY A 521 14.27 -17.37 5.25
CA GLY A 521 13.93 -18.79 5.32
C GLY A 521 14.33 -19.44 6.65
N ARG A 522 14.88 -18.67 7.62
CA ARG A 522 15.18 -19.20 8.96
C ARG A 522 13.89 -19.32 9.77
N ALA A 523 13.60 -20.53 10.25
CA ALA A 523 12.57 -20.75 11.24
C ALA A 523 12.99 -20.15 12.61
N ILE A 524 12.07 -19.46 13.28
CA ILE A 524 12.23 -19.04 14.67
C ILE A 524 11.49 -20.06 15.52
N ARG A 525 12.20 -20.73 16.43
CA ARG A 525 11.63 -21.78 17.28
C ARG A 525 10.97 -21.22 18.53
N LYS A 526 9.98 -21.94 19.05
CA LYS A 526 9.24 -21.55 20.26
C LYS A 526 10.18 -21.30 21.44
N ARG A 527 11.13 -22.23 21.67
CA ARG A 527 12.16 -22.12 22.71
C ARG A 527 13.02 -20.85 22.61
N GLU A 528 13.31 -20.36 21.40
CA GLU A 528 14.11 -19.14 21.22
C GLU A 528 13.34 -17.92 21.73
N VAL A 529 12.02 -17.90 21.51
CA VAL A 529 11.12 -16.86 22.01
C VAL A 529 10.92 -16.97 23.52
N GLU A 530 10.76 -18.18 24.06
CA GLU A 530 10.61 -18.39 25.51
C GLU A 530 11.86 -17.96 26.27
N LEU A 531 13.06 -18.30 25.77
CA LEU A 531 14.32 -17.81 26.32
C LEU A 531 14.40 -16.29 26.27
N PHE A 532 13.94 -15.67 25.19
CA PHE A 532 13.85 -14.22 25.08
C PHE A 532 12.95 -13.63 26.17
N VAL A 533 11.74 -14.17 26.38
CA VAL A 533 10.82 -13.72 27.44
C VAL A 533 11.46 -13.84 28.82
N LEU A 534 12.18 -14.93 29.10
CA LEU A 534 12.81 -15.19 30.40
C LEU A 534 13.97 -14.24 30.72
N HIS A 535 14.78 -13.86 29.72
CA HIS A 535 16.05 -13.14 29.94
C HIS A 535 15.97 -11.64 29.67
N SER A 536 14.93 -11.17 28.96
CA SER A 536 14.86 -9.78 28.47
C SER A 536 14.23 -8.80 29.47
N LYS A 537 14.96 -8.47 30.54
CA LYS A 537 14.85 -7.13 31.14
C LYS A 537 15.49 -6.05 30.27
N THR A 538 16.37 -6.46 29.36
CA THR A 538 17.05 -5.62 28.39
C THR A 538 16.50 -5.96 27.01
N GLY A 539 16.07 -4.96 26.23
CA GLY A 539 15.54 -5.12 24.86
C GLY A 539 16.57 -5.59 23.82
N ASP A 540 17.51 -6.44 24.22
CA ASP A 540 18.47 -7.11 23.35
C ASP A 540 17.74 -8.17 22.51
N MET A 541 17.93 -8.06 21.20
CA MET A 541 17.30 -8.90 20.18
C MET A 541 18.36 -9.58 19.30
N SER A 542 19.62 -9.63 19.76
CA SER A 542 20.77 -10.23 19.07
C SER A 542 20.56 -11.72 18.73
N TRP A 543 19.79 -12.43 19.57
CA TRP A 543 19.40 -13.83 19.40
C TRP A 543 18.61 -14.08 18.10
N LEU A 544 17.79 -13.13 17.64
CA LEU A 544 17.02 -13.28 16.39
C LEU A 544 17.92 -13.35 15.16
N THR A 545 19.09 -12.74 15.22
CA THR A 545 20.03 -12.62 14.09
C THR A 545 21.20 -13.61 14.17
N GLY A 546 21.21 -14.53 15.15
CA GLY A 546 22.28 -15.52 15.31
C GLY A 546 23.63 -14.93 15.76
N LYS A 547 23.65 -13.70 16.28
CA LYS A 547 24.87 -13.04 16.80
C LYS A 547 25.08 -13.25 18.31
N GLY A 548 24.25 -14.06 18.96
CA GLY A 548 24.41 -14.47 20.35
C GLY A 548 24.97 -15.89 20.40
N SER A 549 26.29 -16.00 20.51
CA SER A 549 27.00 -17.18 21.00
C SER A 549 27.64 -16.82 22.32
#